data_AF-A0AAD5FVC1-F1
#
_entry.id   AF-A0AAD5FVC1-F1
#
_cell.length_a   1.000
_cell.length_b   1.000
_cell.length_c   1.000
_cell.angle_alpha   90.00
_cell.angle_beta   90.00
_cell.angle_gamma   90.00
#
_symmetry.space_group_name_H-M   'P 1'
#
loop_
_entity.id
_entity.type
_entity.pdbx_description
1 polymer ?
#
loop_
_entity_poly.entity_id
_entity_poly.type
_entity_poly.pdbx_seq_one_letter_code
_entity_poly.pdbx_strand_id
1 'polypeptide(L)'
;RFLWKKCTVLKLFVLCMVLALGSLLWLQLSCSADLNQDMLANRPPYQPCPLERQTSHVDDSSWGPHKMAVIVPFRERFEELLVFVPYMHAFLNKKKIRHKILVVNQVDHFRFNRASLINVGYMESGNDTDYIAMHDVDLLPQNEALDYGFPEEGPFHVASPELHPLYHYKTYVGGILLLTKKHYKM
;
A
#
# COMPACT_ATOMS: atom_id res chain seq x y z
N ARG A 1 -51.72 47.84 8.76
CA ARG A 1 -51.84 46.87 7.64
C ARG A 1 -50.52 46.06 7.43
N PHE A 2 -49.83 45.61 8.49
CA PHE A 2 -48.45 45.05 8.41
C PHE A 2 -48.26 43.65 9.07
N LEU A 3 -49.32 43.00 9.58
CA LEU A 3 -49.19 41.71 10.29
C LEU A 3 -49.52 40.46 9.46
N TRP A 4 -50.12 40.57 8.27
CA TRP A 4 -50.51 39.38 7.49
C TRP A 4 -49.32 38.71 6.78
N LYS A 5 -48.33 39.48 6.29
CA LYS A 5 -47.24 38.94 5.46
C LYS A 5 -46.14 38.18 6.21
N LYS A 6 -46.00 38.37 7.54
CA LYS A 6 -44.93 37.72 8.34
C LYS A 6 -45.24 36.24 8.64
N CYS A 7 -46.52 35.88 8.73
CA CYS A 7 -46.93 34.51 9.06
C CYS A 7 -46.65 33.53 7.90
N THR A 8 -46.70 34.00 6.65
CA THR A 8 -46.41 33.18 5.47
C THR A 8 -44.91 32.92 5.30
N VAL A 9 -44.07 33.91 5.58
CA VAL A 9 -42.60 33.77 5.49
C VAL A 9 -42.06 32.83 6.57
N LEU A 10 -42.57 32.93 7.80
CA LEU A 10 -42.18 32.00 8.87
C LEU A 10 -42.60 30.56 8.55
N LYS A 11 -43.81 30.36 8.00
CA LYS A 11 -44.26 29.03 7.54
C LYS A 11 -43.39 28.48 6.42
N LEU A 12 -42.98 29.32 5.46
CA LEU A 12 -42.08 28.91 4.38
C LEU A 12 -40.69 28.57 4.91
N PHE A 13 -40.15 29.36 5.84
CA PHE A 13 -38.86 29.09 6.47
C PHE A 13 -38.87 27.77 7.26
N VAL A 14 -39.90 27.53 8.05
CA VAL A 14 -40.07 26.28 8.79
C VAL A 14 -40.20 25.09 7.84
N LEU A 15 -40.97 25.23 6.76
CA LEU A 15 -41.08 24.20 5.72
C LEU A 15 -39.73 23.89 5.07
N CYS A 16 -38.95 24.91 4.69
CA CYS A 16 -37.61 24.74 4.14
C CYS A 16 -36.65 24.05 5.12
N MET A 17 -36.69 24.42 6.40
CA MET A 17 -35.85 23.78 7.43
C MET A 17 -36.24 22.32 7.66
N VAL A 18 -37.54 21.99 7.66
CA VAL A 18 -38.01 20.61 7.77
C VAL A 18 -37.62 19.79 6.55
N LEU A 19 -37.72 20.35 5.34
CA LEU A 19 -37.28 19.68 4.11
C LEU A 19 -35.76 19.46 4.10
N ALA A 20 -34.97 20.44 4.55
CA ALA A 20 -33.52 20.31 4.66
C ALA A 20 -33.10 19.28 5.72
N LEU A 21 -33.72 19.29 6.91
CA LEU A 21 -33.46 18.29 7.94
C LEU A 21 -33.92 16.90 7.51
N GLY A 22 -35.04 16.80 6.81
CA GLY A 22 -35.54 15.55 6.23
C GLY A 22 -34.61 15.00 5.15
N SER A 23 -34.06 15.85 4.28
CA SER A 23 -33.10 15.42 3.26
C SER A 23 -31.75 15.03 3.88
N LEU A 24 -31.27 15.76 4.89
CA LEU A 24 -30.07 15.40 5.66
C LEU A 24 -30.24 14.05 6.39
N LEU A 25 -31.40 13.84 7.04
CA LEU A 25 -31.70 12.59 7.72
C LEU A 25 -31.83 11.42 6.73
N TRP A 26 -32.49 11.67 5.59
CA TRP A 26 -32.59 10.69 4.50
C TRP A 26 -31.20 10.34 3.97
N LEU A 27 -30.34 11.33 3.73
CA LEU A 27 -28.97 11.11 3.27
C LEU A 27 -28.15 10.31 4.30
N GLN A 28 -28.26 10.63 5.60
CA GLN A 28 -27.60 9.86 6.65
C GLN A 28 -28.09 8.41 6.73
N LEU A 29 -29.41 8.19 6.58
CA LEU A 29 -29.99 6.84 6.58
C LEU A 29 -29.62 6.06 5.32
N SER A 30 -29.63 6.68 4.13
CA SER A 30 -29.19 6.06 2.88
C SER A 30 -27.70 5.72 2.90
N CYS A 31 -26.83 6.64 3.35
CA CYS A 31 -25.40 6.37 3.49
C CYS A 31 -25.09 5.30 4.55
N SER A 32 -25.90 5.19 5.61
CA SER A 32 -25.72 4.14 6.63
C SER A 32 -26.26 2.77 6.18
N ALA A 33 -27.26 2.74 5.30
CA ALA A 33 -27.81 1.51 4.73
C ALA A 33 -26.89 0.92 3.66
N ASP A 34 -26.27 1.76 2.82
CA ASP A 34 -25.37 1.30 1.76
C ASP A 34 -24.05 0.72 2.31
N LEU A 35 -23.53 1.24 3.43
CA LEU A 35 -22.26 0.74 3.99
C LEU A 35 -22.40 -0.66 4.61
N ASN A 36 -23.58 -1.02 5.12
CA ASN A 36 -23.80 -2.32 5.79
C ASN A 36 -24.33 -3.39 4.84
N GLN A 37 -25.08 -3.02 3.80
CA GLN A 37 -25.75 -3.99 2.93
C GLN A 37 -24.91 -4.37 1.70
N ASP A 38 -24.20 -3.44 1.07
CA ASP A 38 -23.37 -3.76 -0.10
C ASP A 38 -22.05 -4.46 0.26
N MET A 39 -21.48 -4.21 1.45
CA MET A 39 -20.27 -4.89 1.91
C MET A 39 -20.51 -6.33 2.40
N LEU A 40 -21.73 -6.69 2.80
CA LEU A 40 -22.03 -8.02 3.36
C LEU A 40 -22.90 -8.89 2.44
N ALA A 41 -23.80 -8.29 1.64
CA ALA A 41 -24.74 -9.05 0.80
C ALA A 41 -24.15 -9.45 -0.57
N ASN A 42 -23.13 -8.73 -1.07
CA ASN A 42 -22.51 -8.96 -2.38
C ASN A 42 -21.06 -9.43 -2.29
N ARG A 43 -20.58 -9.87 -1.13
CA ARG A 43 -19.34 -10.65 -1.12
C ARG A 43 -19.63 -11.94 -1.88
N PRO A 44 -18.95 -12.24 -3.01
CA PRO A 44 -18.86 -13.63 -3.41
C PRO A 44 -18.42 -14.41 -2.16
N PRO A 45 -18.89 -15.66 -1.94
CA PRO A 45 -18.36 -16.46 -0.84
C PRO A 45 -16.85 -16.27 -0.87
N TYR A 46 -16.23 -15.93 0.26
CA TYR A 46 -14.78 -15.84 0.35
C TYR A 46 -14.28 -17.19 -0.13
N GLN A 47 -13.99 -17.27 -1.41
CA GLN A 47 -13.11 -18.24 -1.96
C GLN A 47 -11.80 -17.76 -1.35
N PRO A 48 -11.19 -18.54 -0.44
CA PRO A 48 -9.78 -18.36 -0.22
C PRO A 48 -9.19 -18.19 -1.62
N CYS A 49 -8.44 -17.10 -1.88
CA CYS A 49 -7.57 -17.06 -3.04
C CYS A 49 -7.01 -18.46 -3.12
N PRO A 50 -7.23 -19.21 -4.22
CA PRO A 50 -6.78 -20.57 -4.27
C PRO A 50 -5.39 -20.54 -3.70
N LEU A 51 -5.17 -21.27 -2.61
CA LEU A 51 -3.84 -21.79 -2.40
C LEU A 51 -3.68 -22.73 -3.60
N GLU A 52 -3.42 -22.15 -4.78
CA GLU A 52 -2.25 -22.52 -5.54
C GLU A 52 -1.15 -22.48 -4.50
N ARG A 53 -1.08 -23.63 -3.80
CA ARG A 53 0.12 -24.29 -3.36
C ARG A 53 1.15 -23.79 -4.34
N GLN A 54 1.82 -22.68 -3.96
CA GLN A 54 2.75 -21.97 -4.81
C GLN A 54 3.52 -23.10 -5.42
N THR A 55 3.30 -23.30 -6.73
CA THR A 55 3.86 -24.43 -7.45
C THR A 55 5.26 -24.48 -6.93
N SER A 56 5.61 -25.60 -6.30
CA SER A 56 6.96 -25.82 -5.80
C SER A 56 7.83 -25.42 -6.97
N HIS A 57 8.33 -24.18 -6.95
CA HIS A 57 9.22 -23.66 -7.94
C HIS A 57 10.41 -24.50 -7.60
N VAL A 58 10.52 -25.64 -8.30
CA VAL A 58 11.73 -26.41 -8.38
C VAL A 58 12.74 -25.35 -8.71
N ASP A 59 13.51 -24.97 -7.69
CA ASP A 59 14.31 -23.75 -7.66
C ASP A 59 15.07 -23.71 -8.99
N ASP A 60 14.68 -22.80 -9.90
CA ASP A 60 15.28 -22.74 -11.22
C ASP A 60 16.76 -22.47 -10.97
N SER A 61 17.59 -23.48 -11.24
CA SER A 61 19.02 -23.46 -10.93
C SER A 61 19.78 -22.44 -11.76
N SER A 62 19.13 -21.84 -12.77
CA SER A 62 19.68 -20.74 -13.56
C SER A 62 19.57 -19.37 -12.87
N TRP A 63 18.86 -19.28 -11.73
CA TRP A 63 18.71 -18.07 -10.94
C TRP A 63 19.72 -18.06 -9.78
N GLY A 64 20.11 -16.87 -9.32
CA GLY A 64 21.01 -16.73 -8.19
C GLY A 64 20.44 -17.35 -6.90
N PRO A 65 21.29 -17.71 -5.93
CA PRO A 65 20.86 -18.43 -4.73
C PRO A 65 20.02 -17.56 -3.79
N HIS A 66 20.20 -16.24 -3.84
CA HIS A 66 19.63 -15.30 -2.87
C HIS A 66 18.16 -15.01 -3.11
N LYS A 67 17.38 -15.01 -2.03
CA LYS A 67 15.95 -14.69 -2.00
C LYS A 67 15.71 -13.33 -1.34
N MET A 68 15.02 -12.46 -2.05
CA MET A 68 14.66 -11.11 -1.60
C MET A 68 13.23 -11.06 -1.06
N ALA A 69 13.01 -10.33 0.03
CA ALA A 69 11.68 -9.85 0.39
C ALA A 69 11.55 -8.35 0.07
N VAL A 70 10.66 -8.01 -0.86
CA VAL A 70 10.28 -6.62 -1.14
C VAL A 70 9.22 -6.22 -0.11
N ILE A 71 9.60 -5.39 0.86
CA ILE A 71 8.71 -4.96 1.93
C ILE A 71 8.13 -3.60 1.57
N VAL A 72 6.81 -3.57 1.41
CA VAL A 72 6.05 -2.40 0.97
C VAL A 72 5.21 -1.90 2.15
N PRO A 73 5.62 -0.82 2.84
CA PRO A 73 4.81 -0.21 3.88
C PRO A 73 3.60 0.47 3.23
N PHE A 74 2.39 0.12 3.66
CA PHE A 74 1.19 0.42 2.90
C PHE A 74 0.03 0.94 3.76
N ARG A 75 -0.71 1.91 3.22
CA ARG A 75 -2.04 2.36 3.68
C ARG A 75 -2.68 3.22 2.60
N GLU A 76 -3.92 2.91 2.19
CA GLU A 76 -4.74 3.74 1.29
C GLU A 76 -4.00 4.24 0.02
N ARG A 77 -3.29 3.33 -0.66
CA ARG A 77 -2.53 3.57 -1.92
C ARG A 77 -2.87 2.50 -2.97
N PHE A 78 -4.14 2.13 -3.05
CA PHE A 78 -4.58 0.95 -3.80
C PHE A 78 -4.28 1.05 -5.30
N GLU A 79 -4.46 2.23 -5.89
CA GLU A 79 -4.18 2.48 -7.31
C GLU A 79 -2.68 2.31 -7.62
N GLU A 80 -1.80 2.84 -6.77
CA GLU A 80 -0.36 2.64 -6.90
C GLU A 80 -0.01 1.15 -6.74
N LEU A 81 -0.63 0.45 -5.79
CA LEU A 81 -0.38 -0.98 -5.56
C LEU A 81 -0.77 -1.85 -6.76
N LEU A 82 -1.89 -1.54 -7.41
CA LEU A 82 -2.36 -2.25 -8.61
C LEU A 82 -1.34 -2.18 -9.75
N VAL A 83 -0.62 -1.07 -9.87
CA VAL A 83 0.47 -0.92 -10.85
C VAL A 83 1.76 -1.56 -10.33
N PHE A 84 2.08 -1.34 -9.06
CA PHE A 84 3.33 -1.73 -8.43
C PHE A 84 3.60 -3.23 -8.49
N VAL A 85 2.65 -4.04 -8.04
CA VAL A 85 2.86 -5.49 -7.89
C VAL A 85 3.19 -6.17 -9.23
N PRO A 86 2.39 -6.02 -10.31
CA PRO A 86 2.72 -6.65 -11.58
C PRO A 86 4.00 -6.06 -12.20
N TYR A 87 4.22 -4.74 -12.07
CA TYR A 87 5.41 -4.09 -12.59
C TYR A 87 6.69 -4.64 -11.94
N MET A 88 6.75 -4.62 -10.60
CA MET A 88 7.92 -5.06 -9.86
C MET A 88 8.17 -6.57 -10.02
N HIS A 89 7.10 -7.37 -10.06
CA HIS A 89 7.25 -8.80 -10.31
C HIS A 89 7.89 -9.07 -11.68
N ALA A 90 7.42 -8.39 -12.73
CA ALA A 90 8.00 -8.51 -14.07
C ALA A 90 9.45 -8.00 -14.14
N PHE A 91 9.72 -6.83 -13.53
CA PHE A 91 11.06 -6.23 -13.47
C PHE A 91 12.08 -7.16 -12.80
N LEU A 92 11.74 -7.72 -11.64
CA LEU A 92 12.63 -8.60 -10.88
C LEU A 92 12.78 -9.99 -11.54
N ASN A 93 11.73 -10.53 -12.15
CA ASN A 93 11.81 -11.76 -12.94
C ASN A 93 12.73 -11.61 -14.16
N LYS A 94 12.67 -10.47 -14.87
CA LYS A 94 13.57 -10.17 -15.99
C LYS A 94 15.04 -10.15 -15.54
N LYS A 95 15.30 -9.73 -14.31
CA LYS A 95 16.62 -9.75 -13.67
C LYS A 95 16.99 -11.09 -13.02
N LYS A 96 16.10 -12.11 -13.10
CA LYS A 96 16.27 -13.43 -12.48
C LYS A 96 16.52 -13.36 -10.96
N ILE A 97 15.86 -12.44 -10.28
CA ILE A 97 15.96 -12.26 -8.83
C ILE A 97 14.83 -13.03 -8.18
N ARG A 98 15.15 -14.00 -7.32
CA ARG A 98 14.15 -14.73 -6.54
C ARG A 98 13.56 -13.78 -5.51
N HIS A 99 12.24 -13.59 -5.53
CA HIS A 99 11.62 -12.58 -4.67
C HIS A 99 10.21 -12.94 -4.23
N LYS A 100 9.80 -12.35 -3.11
CA LYS A 100 8.41 -12.23 -2.67
C LYS A 100 8.10 -10.78 -2.33
N ILE A 101 6.85 -10.37 -2.58
CA ILE A 101 6.38 -9.01 -2.27
C ILE A 101 5.48 -9.09 -1.04
N LEU A 102 5.84 -8.36 0.01
CA LEU A 102 5.15 -8.29 1.28
C LEU A 102 4.55 -6.90 1.46
N VAL A 103 3.24 -6.79 1.27
CA VAL A 103 2.48 -5.56 1.47
C VAL A 103 2.07 -5.49 2.94
N VAL A 104 2.69 -4.59 3.70
CA VAL A 104 2.46 -4.44 5.14
C VAL A 104 1.44 -3.32 5.35
N ASN A 105 0.17 -3.69 5.44
CA ASN A 105 -0.95 -2.75 5.55
C ASN A 105 -1.17 -2.27 6.99
N GLN A 106 -1.06 -0.96 7.23
CA GLN A 106 -1.32 -0.37 8.55
C GLN A 106 -2.80 -0.06 8.74
N VAL A 107 -3.51 -0.92 9.47
CA VAL A 107 -4.97 -0.86 9.66
C VAL A 107 -5.44 -0.02 10.86
N ASP A 108 -4.54 0.34 11.76
CA ASP A 108 -4.86 1.24 12.88
C ASP A 108 -5.12 2.69 12.42
N HIS A 109 -5.61 3.54 13.32
CA HIS A 109 -5.89 4.95 13.04
C HIS A 109 -4.75 5.90 13.47
N PHE A 110 -3.57 5.39 13.83
CA PHE A 110 -2.42 6.24 14.16
C PHE A 110 -1.82 6.87 12.90
N ARG A 111 -0.91 7.82 13.08
CA ARG A 111 -0.11 8.34 11.96
C ARG A 111 0.62 7.18 11.28
N PHE A 112 0.74 7.26 9.95
CA PHE A 112 1.46 6.27 9.17
C PHE A 112 2.91 6.14 9.66
N ASN A 113 3.32 4.91 10.02
CA ASN A 113 4.62 4.62 10.59
C ASN A 113 5.41 3.68 9.66
N ARG A 114 5.96 4.26 8.60
CA ARG A 114 6.74 3.56 7.58
C ARG A 114 7.79 2.62 8.18
N ALA A 115 8.64 3.11 9.08
CA ALA A 115 9.73 2.33 9.66
C ALA A 115 9.22 1.13 10.49
N SER A 116 8.15 1.32 11.27
CA SER A 116 7.55 0.21 12.02
C SER A 116 6.99 -0.87 11.09
N LEU A 117 6.38 -0.49 9.97
CA LEU A 117 5.86 -1.46 8.99
C LEU A 117 6.99 -2.23 8.30
N ILE A 118 8.13 -1.57 8.03
CA ILE A 118 9.32 -2.30 7.58
C ILE A 118 9.77 -3.33 8.62
N ASN A 119 9.84 -2.96 9.91
CA ASN A 119 10.21 -3.90 10.97
C ASN A 119 9.28 -5.12 10.99
N VAL A 120 7.97 -4.90 10.88
CA VAL A 120 6.98 -5.98 10.79
C VAL A 120 7.25 -6.85 9.55
N GLY A 121 7.41 -6.24 8.38
CA GLY A 121 7.73 -6.98 7.15
C GLY A 121 9.03 -7.77 7.22
N TYR A 122 10.05 -7.26 7.93
CA TYR A 122 11.30 -7.99 8.17
C TYR A 122 11.06 -9.24 9.02
N MET A 123 10.27 -9.12 10.10
CA MET A 123 9.93 -10.27 10.95
C MET A 123 9.12 -11.31 10.18
N GLU A 124 8.13 -10.86 9.39
CA GLU A 124 7.26 -11.74 8.59
C GLU A 124 7.92 -12.27 7.31
N SER A 125 9.11 -11.77 6.95
CA SER A 125 9.83 -12.21 5.75
C SER A 125 10.29 -13.66 5.80
N GLY A 126 10.20 -14.35 6.94
CA GLY A 126 10.57 -15.76 7.06
C GLY A 126 12.08 -16.03 7.01
N ASN A 127 12.44 -17.27 7.28
CA ASN A 127 13.85 -17.70 7.39
C ASN A 127 14.50 -18.00 6.04
N ASP A 128 13.70 -18.16 4.99
CA ASP A 128 14.12 -18.40 3.61
C ASP A 128 14.59 -17.13 2.88
N THR A 129 14.46 -15.95 3.51
CA THR A 129 14.87 -14.66 2.95
C THR A 129 16.31 -14.34 3.33
N ASP A 130 17.13 -13.96 2.35
CA ASP A 130 18.54 -13.58 2.58
C ASP A 130 18.70 -12.07 2.77
N TYR A 131 17.90 -11.29 2.06
CA TYR A 131 17.95 -9.83 2.07
C TYR A 131 16.58 -9.19 1.81
N ILE A 132 16.44 -7.93 2.18
CA ILE A 132 15.20 -7.18 2.05
C ILE A 132 15.41 -5.96 1.16
N ALA A 133 14.35 -5.55 0.46
CA ALA A 133 14.23 -4.24 -0.14
C ALA A 133 13.12 -3.47 0.58
N MET A 134 13.47 -2.38 1.26
CA MET A 134 12.50 -1.44 1.82
C MET A 134 12.04 -0.54 0.68
N HIS A 135 10.78 -0.62 0.29
CA HIS A 135 10.34 -0.10 -1.00
C HIS A 135 9.04 0.68 -0.91
N ASP A 136 9.06 1.95 -1.30
CA ASP A 136 7.85 2.75 -1.41
C ASP A 136 6.99 2.28 -2.60
N VAL A 137 5.68 2.25 -2.44
CA VAL A 137 4.73 1.69 -3.43
C VAL A 137 4.63 2.53 -4.71
N ASP A 138 5.03 3.80 -4.65
CA ASP A 138 4.93 4.78 -5.73
C ASP A 138 6.24 4.98 -6.52
N LEU A 139 7.32 4.29 -6.16
CA LEU A 139 8.62 4.42 -6.83
C LEU A 139 8.89 3.24 -7.78
N LEU A 140 8.58 3.38 -9.06
CA LEU A 140 8.87 2.33 -10.06
C LEU A 140 10.23 2.54 -10.73
N PRO A 141 11.15 1.55 -10.74
CA PRO A 141 12.47 1.68 -11.35
C PRO A 141 12.39 1.81 -12.89
N GLN A 142 12.64 3.02 -13.41
CA GLN A 142 12.56 3.29 -14.85
C GLN A 142 13.77 2.77 -15.65
N ASN A 143 14.89 2.50 -14.99
CA ASN A 143 16.12 2.04 -15.62
C ASN A 143 16.43 0.60 -15.22
N GLU A 144 16.51 -0.29 -16.20
CA GLU A 144 16.82 -1.72 -16.00
C GLU A 144 18.21 -1.98 -15.42
N ALA A 145 19.12 -1.00 -15.55
CA ALA A 145 20.47 -1.05 -14.98
C ALA A 145 20.48 -0.87 -13.45
N LEU A 146 19.38 -0.45 -12.83
CA LEU A 146 19.29 -0.36 -11.36
C LEU A 146 19.49 -1.74 -10.74
N ASP A 147 20.42 -1.82 -9.79
CA ASP A 147 20.77 -3.07 -9.14
C ASP A 147 19.83 -3.37 -7.98
N TYR A 148 19.25 -4.57 -8.01
CA TYR A 148 18.41 -5.14 -6.96
C TYR A 148 18.98 -6.47 -6.44
N GLY A 149 20.23 -6.78 -6.83
CA GLY A 149 20.94 -7.97 -6.42
C GLY A 149 21.26 -7.99 -4.92
N PHE A 150 21.87 -9.09 -4.49
CA PHE A 150 22.25 -9.28 -3.11
C PHE A 150 23.33 -8.26 -2.69
N PRO A 151 23.08 -7.40 -1.69
CA PRO A 151 23.97 -6.30 -1.35
C PRO A 151 25.10 -6.76 -0.41
N GLU A 152 26.06 -7.49 -0.97
CA GLU A 152 27.15 -8.14 -0.22
C GLU A 152 28.05 -7.12 0.53
N GLU A 153 28.37 -5.99 -0.12
CA GLU A 153 29.28 -4.96 0.40
C GLU A 153 28.68 -4.10 1.53
N GLY A 154 27.35 -4.09 1.69
CA GLY A 154 26.68 -3.19 2.65
C GLY A 154 25.31 -2.74 2.19
N PRO A 155 24.59 -1.94 3.02
CA PRO A 155 23.32 -1.34 2.61
C PRO A 155 23.42 -0.60 1.28
N PHE A 156 22.51 -0.89 0.34
CA PHE A 156 22.55 -0.34 -1.02
C PHE A 156 21.33 0.53 -1.30
N HIS A 157 21.56 1.83 -1.51
CA HIS A 157 20.49 2.82 -1.72
C HIS A 157 20.19 2.99 -3.21
N VAL A 158 19.17 2.27 -3.69
CA VAL A 158 18.75 2.27 -5.10
C VAL A 158 18.17 3.64 -5.50
N ALA A 159 17.32 4.20 -4.65
CA ALA A 159 16.70 5.51 -4.88
C ALA A 159 17.60 6.65 -4.36
N SER A 160 18.87 6.65 -4.80
CA SER A 160 19.89 7.60 -4.34
C SER A 160 19.44 9.06 -4.54
N PRO A 161 20.00 10.03 -3.79
CA PRO A 161 19.60 11.43 -3.94
C PRO A 161 19.82 11.98 -5.37
N GLU A 162 20.72 11.38 -6.14
CA GLU A 162 20.97 11.74 -7.54
C GLU A 162 19.88 11.22 -8.49
N LEU A 163 19.14 10.20 -8.06
CA LEU A 163 18.13 9.50 -8.86
C LEU A 163 16.70 9.75 -8.34
N HIS A 164 16.53 10.18 -7.10
CA HIS A 164 15.23 10.39 -6.49
C HIS A 164 14.52 11.61 -7.10
N PRO A 165 13.22 11.55 -7.45
CA PRO A 165 12.52 12.65 -8.12
C PRO A 165 12.37 13.92 -7.27
N LEU A 166 12.42 13.82 -5.94
CA LEU A 166 12.09 14.91 -5.01
C LEU A 166 13.19 15.26 -3.99
N TYR A 167 14.14 14.37 -3.72
CA TYR A 167 15.01 14.49 -2.54
C TYR A 167 16.46 14.33 -2.95
N HIS A 168 17.24 15.40 -2.85
CA HIS A 168 18.61 15.45 -3.38
C HIS A 168 19.67 15.73 -2.31
N TYR A 169 19.32 15.63 -1.03
CA TYR A 169 20.26 15.88 0.06
C TYR A 169 21.10 14.64 0.37
N LYS A 170 22.38 14.83 0.70
CA LYS A 170 23.38 13.75 0.81
C LYS A 170 23.06 12.66 1.83
N THR A 171 22.29 12.98 2.86
CA THR A 171 21.91 12.04 3.93
C THR A 171 20.57 11.36 3.69
N TYR A 172 19.93 11.57 2.53
CA TYR A 172 18.68 10.91 2.18
C TYR A 172 18.90 9.42 1.92
N VAL A 173 18.15 8.57 2.63
CA VAL A 173 18.19 7.10 2.52
C VAL A 173 16.78 6.49 2.41
N GLY A 174 15.81 7.32 1.99
CA GLY A 174 14.42 6.92 1.79
C GLY A 174 14.16 6.26 0.43
N GLY A 175 12.89 5.98 0.11
CA GLY A 175 12.52 5.41 -1.18
C GLY A 175 12.78 3.92 -1.23
N ILE A 176 13.93 3.54 -1.80
CA ILE A 176 14.30 2.15 -2.08
C ILE A 176 15.70 1.87 -1.53
N LEU A 177 15.78 1.03 -0.49
CA LEU A 177 17.03 0.67 0.19
C LEU A 177 17.08 -0.83 0.46
N LEU A 178 18.18 -1.46 0.02
CA LEU A 178 18.42 -2.89 0.14
C LEU A 178 19.38 -3.19 1.28
N LEU A 179 19.07 -4.21 2.09
CA LEU A 179 19.94 -4.70 3.16
C LEU A 179 19.88 -6.22 3.27
N THR A 180 21.01 -6.85 3.55
CA THR A 180 21.03 -8.25 4.01
C THR A 180 20.30 -8.36 5.35
N LYS A 181 19.70 -9.52 5.67
CA LYS A 181 19.09 -9.73 7.00
C LYS A 181 20.11 -9.59 8.13
N LYS A 182 21.39 -9.83 7.85
CA LYS A 182 22.51 -9.61 8.76
C LYS A 182 22.70 -8.12 9.04
N HIS A 183 22.81 -7.27 8.02
CA HIS A 183 22.96 -5.82 8.18
C HIS A 183 21.74 -5.18 8.87
N TYR A 184 20.53 -5.66 8.61
CA TYR A 184 19.33 -5.14 9.25
C TYR A 184 19.26 -5.43 10.76
N LYS A 185 19.86 -6.54 11.20
CA LYS A 185 19.79 -7.01 12.60
C LYS A 185 20.83 -6.35 13.52
N MET A 186 21.92 -5.83 12.95
CA MET A 186 23.02 -5.18 13.69
C MET A 186 22.56 -3.86 14.30
#